data_AF-Q6XIC1-F1
#
_entry.id   AF-Q6XIC1-F1
#
_cell.length_a   1.000
_cell.length_b   1.000
_cell.length_c   1.000
_cell.angle_alpha   90.00
_cell.angle_beta   90.00
_cell.angle_gamma   90.00
#
_symmetry.space_group_name_H-M   'P 1'
#
loop_
_entity.id
_entity.type
_entity.pdbx_description
1 polymer ?
#
loop_
_entity_poly.entity_id
_entity_poly.type
_entity_poly.pdbx_seq_one_letter_code
_entity_poly.pdbx_strand_id
1 'polypeptide(L)'
;EEALIQLKNFGYAFDGEGVLRKVDPATGEPGKEPFSYNVSDDATENEKHYQKLANQIPEIVYALLEKNGLSRTYIPFDQPPERASFVFSQPAKLSQSKKLLVLIHGSGFVKAGQWARSLIINNSLDHGTQLAYVRQARKLGYDLLITNANDCTRYYNGKENPIKGVNTSVDHTNYVWKNIVLPAKPESVAIVAHSYGGSLTLDLVERFPDFFKES
;
A
#
# COMPACT_ATOMS: atom_id res chain seq x y z
N GLU A 1 5.75 14.52 1.34
CA GLU A 1 5.56 15.71 2.20
C GLU A 1 4.21 16.36 1.93
N GLU A 2 3.88 16.62 0.66
CA GLU A 2 2.58 17.15 0.21
C GLU A 2 1.36 16.41 0.76
N ALA A 3 1.32 15.07 0.73
CA ALA A 3 0.18 14.29 1.24
C ALA A 3 -0.07 14.49 2.76
N LEU A 4 0.98 14.68 3.56
CA LEU A 4 0.84 14.96 5.00
C LEU A 4 0.38 16.40 5.26
N ILE A 5 0.81 17.34 4.42
CA ILE A 5 0.29 18.72 4.44
C ILE A 5 -1.19 18.73 4.09
N GLN A 6 -1.59 17.96 3.08
CA GLN A 6 -2.99 17.83 2.71
C GLN A 6 -3.84 17.23 3.84
N LEU A 7 -3.33 16.22 4.56
CA LEU A 7 -4.00 15.70 5.76
C LEU A 7 -4.23 16.80 6.82
N LYS A 8 -3.21 17.64 7.09
CA LYS A 8 -3.34 18.81 7.98
C LYS A 8 -4.41 19.79 7.49
N ASN A 9 -4.53 20.02 6.19
CA ASN A 9 -5.58 20.86 5.60
C ASN A 9 -6.99 20.29 5.79
N PHE A 10 -7.13 18.97 5.96
CA PHE A 10 -8.39 18.33 6.36
C PHE A 10 -8.66 18.43 7.88
N GLY A 11 -7.76 19.07 8.64
CA GLY A 11 -7.87 19.22 10.09
C GLY A 11 -7.38 18.01 10.87
N TYR A 12 -6.59 17.12 10.26
CA TYR A 12 -6.08 15.92 10.92
C TYR A 12 -4.56 15.79 10.79
N ALA A 13 -3.95 15.09 11.74
CA ALA A 13 -2.54 14.71 11.68
C ALA A 13 -2.33 13.44 12.51
N PHE A 14 -1.31 12.65 12.16
CA PHE A 14 -0.91 11.51 12.99
C PHE A 14 -0.01 12.00 14.13
N ASP A 15 -0.30 11.55 15.36
CA ASP A 15 0.57 11.80 16.51
C ASP A 15 1.85 10.93 16.46
N GLY A 16 2.71 11.06 17.49
CA GLY A 16 3.97 10.30 17.57
C GLY A 16 3.80 8.79 17.61
N GLU A 17 2.63 8.30 18.03
CA GLU A 17 2.27 6.87 18.06
C GLU A 17 1.56 6.44 16.77
N GLY A 18 1.41 7.35 15.80
CA GLY A 18 0.75 7.09 14.53
C GLY A 18 -0.78 7.00 14.63
N VAL A 19 -1.39 7.54 15.68
CA VAL A 19 -2.86 7.62 15.81
C VAL A 19 -3.35 8.91 15.16
N LEU A 20 -4.44 8.82 14.39
CA LEU A 20 -5.02 9.99 13.74
C LEU A 20 -5.73 10.89 14.77
N ARG A 21 -5.30 12.15 14.84
CA ARG A 21 -5.85 13.17 15.75
C ARG A 21 -6.34 14.36 14.96
N LYS A 22 -7.32 15.09 15.51
CA LYS A 22 -7.63 16.43 15.04
C LYS A 22 -6.44 17.34 15.32
N VAL A 23 -6.15 18.23 14.38
CA VAL A 23 -5.14 19.29 14.54
C VAL A 23 -5.64 20.30 15.56
N ASP A 24 -4.78 20.67 16.50
CA ASP A 24 -5.02 21.79 17.41
C ASP A 24 -4.85 23.12 16.65
N PRO A 25 -5.91 23.95 16.53
CA PRO A 25 -5.84 25.22 15.80
C PRO A 25 -4.82 26.21 16.36
N ALA A 26 -4.46 26.11 17.64
CA ALA A 26 -3.50 27.02 18.26
C ALA A 26 -2.05 26.68 17.90
N THR A 27 -1.75 25.41 17.65
CA THR A 27 -0.38 24.93 17.46
C THR A 27 -0.10 24.41 16.06
N GLY A 28 -1.13 24.01 15.31
CA GLY A 28 -0.98 23.36 14.00
C GLY A 28 -0.46 21.90 14.09
N GLU A 29 -0.41 21.35 15.30
CA GLU A 29 0.08 20.01 15.61
C GLU A 29 -1.05 19.05 16.02
N PRO A 30 -0.83 17.72 15.99
CA PRO A 30 -1.81 16.76 16.45
C PRO A 30 -2.26 17.06 17.90
N GLY A 31 -3.56 17.28 18.09
CA GLY A 31 -4.18 17.43 19.41
C GLY A 31 -4.45 16.08 20.08
N LYS A 32 -5.38 16.06 21.04
CA LYS A 32 -5.77 14.83 21.77
C LYS A 32 -7.02 14.16 21.20
N GLU A 33 -7.86 14.92 20.50
CA GLU A 33 -9.13 14.42 19.99
C GLU A 33 -8.91 13.45 18.82
N PRO A 34 -9.53 12.24 18.85
CA PRO A 34 -9.47 11.31 17.72
C PRO A 34 -10.36 11.77 16.56
N PHE A 35 -10.32 11.03 15.45
CA PHE A 35 -11.30 11.15 14.38
C PHE A 35 -12.73 10.95 14.91
N SER A 36 -13.68 11.78 14.43
CA SER A 36 -15.12 11.61 14.68
C SER A 36 -15.83 11.41 13.35
N TYR A 37 -16.59 10.31 13.25
CA TYR A 37 -17.43 10.05 12.09
C TYR A 37 -18.70 10.92 12.10
N ASN A 38 -19.34 11.06 13.26
CA ASN A 38 -20.55 11.87 13.45
C ASN A 38 -20.15 13.32 13.67
N VAL A 39 -19.99 14.07 12.58
CA VAL A 39 -19.69 15.51 12.58
C VAL A 39 -20.93 16.38 12.38
N SER A 40 -22.02 15.80 11.87
CA SER A 40 -23.36 16.40 11.80
C SER A 40 -24.45 15.35 12.06
N ASP A 41 -25.70 15.80 12.19
CA ASP A 41 -26.87 14.92 12.31
C ASP A 41 -27.28 14.27 10.97
N ASP A 42 -26.67 14.68 9.85
CA ASP A 42 -26.91 14.08 8.53
C ASP A 42 -25.89 12.97 8.23
N ALA A 43 -26.39 11.74 8.14
CA ALA A 43 -25.59 10.57 7.78
C ALA A 43 -24.88 10.72 6.43
N THR A 44 -25.48 11.43 5.47
CA THR A 44 -24.89 11.66 4.15
C THR A 44 -23.68 12.59 4.23
N GLU A 45 -23.74 13.60 5.08
CA GLU A 45 -22.61 14.51 5.32
C GLU A 45 -21.46 13.80 6.06
N ASN A 46 -21.79 12.99 7.07
CA ASN A 46 -20.82 12.17 7.79
C ASN A 46 -20.08 11.20 6.86
N GLU A 47 -20.81 10.51 5.98
CA GLU A 47 -20.20 9.61 4.99
C GLU A 47 -19.32 10.37 4.00
N LYS A 48 -19.77 11.53 3.50
CA LYS A 48 -18.95 12.38 2.62
C LYS A 48 -17.67 12.86 3.32
N HIS A 49 -17.76 13.25 4.59
CA HIS A 49 -16.61 13.65 5.41
C HIS A 49 -15.61 12.50 5.55
N TYR A 50 -16.09 11.31 5.92
CA TYR A 50 -15.25 10.11 6.02
C TYR A 50 -14.59 9.75 4.69
N GLN A 51 -15.34 9.73 3.58
CA GLN A 51 -14.78 9.37 2.27
C GLN A 51 -13.75 10.39 1.78
N LYS A 52 -13.96 11.69 2.05
CA LYS A 52 -12.96 12.73 1.72
C LYS A 52 -11.61 12.43 2.36
N LEU A 53 -11.60 12.07 3.64
CA LEU A 53 -10.40 11.66 4.37
C LEU A 53 -9.85 10.31 3.85
N ALA A 54 -10.73 9.30 3.74
CA ALA A 54 -10.34 7.95 3.34
C ALA A 54 -9.72 7.88 1.93
N ASN A 55 -10.06 8.82 1.05
CA ASN A 55 -9.49 8.92 -0.30
C ASN A 55 -8.08 9.53 -0.32
N GLN A 56 -7.63 10.19 0.76
CA GLN A 56 -6.26 10.71 0.89
C GLN A 56 -5.28 9.67 1.44
N ILE A 57 -5.79 8.65 2.14
CA ILE A 57 -4.98 7.63 2.82
C ILE A 57 -3.94 6.97 1.91
N PRO A 58 -4.23 6.58 0.65
CA PRO A 58 -3.22 5.96 -0.19
C PRO A 58 -1.96 6.82 -0.38
N GLU A 59 -2.10 8.09 -0.75
CA GLU A 59 -0.95 8.98 -0.98
C GLU A 59 -0.17 9.28 0.30
N ILE A 60 -0.86 9.36 1.45
CA ILE A 60 -0.21 9.51 2.75
C ILE A 60 0.64 8.27 3.05
N VAL A 61 0.10 7.07 2.88
CA VAL A 61 0.81 5.82 3.13
C VAL A 61 1.99 5.66 2.17
N TYR A 62 1.84 6.03 0.90
CA TYR A 62 2.93 6.03 -0.06
C TYR A 62 4.07 6.96 0.37
N ALA A 63 3.77 8.20 0.77
CA ALA A 63 4.77 9.13 1.27
C ALA A 63 5.48 8.59 2.52
N LEU A 64 4.77 7.88 3.40
CA LEU A 64 5.36 7.24 4.57
C LEU A 64 6.27 6.06 4.20
N LEU A 65 5.89 5.24 3.20
CA LEU A 65 6.75 4.17 2.69
C LEU A 65 8.04 4.72 2.06
N GLU A 66 7.93 5.79 1.28
CA GLU A 66 9.08 6.46 0.66
C GLU A 66 9.99 7.12 1.70
N LYS A 67 9.42 7.76 2.73
CA LYS A 67 10.19 8.26 3.89
C LYS A 67 10.90 7.12 4.63
N ASN A 68 10.34 5.92 4.59
CA ASN A 68 10.98 4.72 5.10
C ASN A 68 11.97 4.10 4.10
N GLY A 69 12.30 4.74 2.98
CA GLY A 69 13.35 4.28 2.05
C GLY A 69 12.92 3.20 1.06
N LEU A 70 11.62 2.98 0.88
CA LEU A 70 11.11 2.19 -0.24
C LEU A 70 11.03 3.05 -1.50
N SER A 71 11.21 2.45 -2.66
CA SER A 71 11.11 3.12 -3.96
C SER A 71 9.98 2.53 -4.79
N ARG A 72 9.31 3.37 -5.59
CA ARG A 72 8.34 2.91 -6.59
C ARG A 72 9.07 2.28 -7.78
N THR A 73 8.65 1.08 -8.16
CA THR A 73 9.04 0.43 -9.42
C THR A 73 7.79 0.28 -10.27
N TYR A 74 7.73 1.01 -11.38
CA TYR A 74 6.57 1.01 -12.28
C TYR A 74 6.47 -0.29 -13.08
N ILE A 75 5.24 -0.79 -13.21
CA ILE A 75 4.92 -1.99 -13.97
C ILE A 75 3.64 -1.80 -14.80
N PRO A 76 3.56 -2.37 -16.00
CA PRO A 76 4.61 -3.10 -16.68
C PRO A 76 5.80 -2.22 -17.09
N PHE A 77 6.99 -2.82 -17.22
CA PHE A 77 8.23 -2.10 -17.55
C PHE A 77 8.23 -1.43 -18.93
N ASP A 78 7.37 -1.89 -19.84
CA ASP A 78 7.20 -1.34 -21.19
C ASP A 78 6.15 -0.20 -21.25
N GLN A 79 5.61 0.23 -20.11
CA GLN A 79 4.63 1.31 -20.02
C GLN A 79 5.21 2.53 -19.32
N PRO A 80 4.88 3.76 -19.75
CA PRO A 80 5.25 4.97 -19.03
C PRO A 80 4.46 5.07 -17.71
N PRO A 81 4.97 5.78 -16.67
CA PRO A 81 4.34 5.90 -15.36
C PRO A 81 2.85 6.27 -15.37
N GLU A 82 2.43 7.14 -16.29
CA GLU A 82 1.06 7.62 -16.43
C GLU A 82 0.10 6.53 -16.93
N ARG A 83 0.65 5.44 -17.48
CA ARG A 83 -0.07 4.28 -18.01
C ARG A 83 0.25 2.99 -17.26
N ALA A 84 1.12 3.04 -16.25
CA ALA A 84 1.61 1.90 -15.50
C ALA A 84 1.09 1.91 -14.06
N SER A 85 0.97 0.73 -13.46
CA SER A 85 0.89 0.51 -12.01
C SER A 85 2.29 0.59 -11.39
N PHE A 86 2.44 0.29 -10.11
CA PHE A 86 3.75 0.20 -9.46
C PHE A 86 3.74 -0.75 -8.26
N VAL A 87 4.92 -1.20 -7.87
CA VAL A 87 5.18 -1.83 -6.56
C VAL A 87 6.12 -0.96 -5.74
N PHE A 88 6.15 -1.15 -4.43
CA PHE A 88 7.26 -0.64 -3.62
C PHE A 88 8.29 -1.73 -3.38
N SER A 89 9.56 -1.37 -3.43
CA SER A 89 10.67 -2.26 -3.14
C SER A 89 11.76 -1.59 -2.30
N GLN A 90 12.49 -2.41 -1.54
CA GLN A 90 13.74 -2.02 -0.90
C GLN A 90 14.68 -3.25 -0.89
N PRO A 91 15.86 -3.20 -1.54
CA PRO A 91 16.37 -2.11 -2.37
C PRO A 91 15.49 -1.85 -3.60
N ALA A 92 15.66 -0.67 -4.23
CA ALA A 92 14.84 -0.23 -5.37
C ALA A 92 14.83 -1.23 -6.55
N LYS A 93 15.94 -1.95 -6.75
CA LYS A 93 16.03 -3.08 -7.67
C LYS A 93 16.43 -4.33 -6.88
N LEU A 94 15.51 -5.28 -6.79
CA LEU A 94 15.77 -6.57 -6.15
C LEU A 94 16.70 -7.43 -7.02
N SER A 95 17.69 -8.04 -6.39
CA SER A 95 18.66 -8.93 -7.05
C SER A 95 19.43 -9.73 -6.02
N GLN A 96 19.50 -11.05 -6.19
CA GLN A 96 20.19 -11.99 -5.30
C GLN A 96 19.81 -11.80 -3.82
N SER A 97 18.51 -11.63 -3.56
CA SER A 97 17.98 -11.37 -2.22
C SER A 97 18.17 -12.59 -1.32
N LYS A 98 18.89 -12.48 -0.20
CA LYS A 98 19.01 -13.60 0.76
C LYS A 98 17.68 -13.94 1.43
N LYS A 99 16.93 -12.90 1.80
CA LYS A 99 15.61 -13.00 2.45
C LYS A 99 14.73 -11.92 1.86
N LEU A 100 13.65 -12.32 1.19
CA LEU A 100 12.67 -11.41 0.60
C LEU A 100 11.33 -11.54 1.35
N LEU A 101 10.79 -10.41 1.82
CA LEU A 101 9.43 -10.34 2.34
C LEU A 101 8.52 -9.70 1.29
N VAL A 102 7.48 -10.44 0.89
CA VAL A 102 6.43 -9.96 -0.01
C VAL A 102 5.16 -9.67 0.77
N LEU A 103 4.66 -8.43 0.67
CA LEU A 103 3.42 -7.99 1.31
C LEU A 103 2.30 -7.84 0.28
N ILE A 104 1.17 -8.53 0.51
CA ILE A 104 0.02 -8.56 -0.41
C ILE A 104 -1.25 -8.16 0.33
N HIS A 105 -1.80 -6.99 -0.02
CA HIS A 105 -3.04 -6.48 0.58
C HIS A 105 -4.28 -7.22 0.06
N GLY A 106 -5.42 -7.00 0.73
CA GLY A 106 -6.72 -7.54 0.33
C GLY A 106 -7.35 -6.81 -0.86
N SER A 107 -8.59 -7.16 -1.21
CA SER A 107 -9.36 -6.50 -2.28
C SER A 107 -10.02 -5.20 -1.82
N GLY A 108 -10.67 -4.49 -2.74
CA GLY A 108 -11.42 -3.27 -2.47
C GLY A 108 -10.57 -2.00 -2.61
N PHE A 109 -10.78 -1.03 -1.72
CA PHE A 109 -10.17 0.30 -1.81
C PHE A 109 -8.77 0.42 -1.19
N VAL A 110 -8.22 -0.65 -0.62
CA VAL A 110 -6.85 -0.65 -0.12
C VAL A 110 -5.87 -0.73 -1.28
N LYS A 111 -4.72 -0.08 -1.12
CA LYS A 111 -3.62 -0.07 -2.10
C LYS A 111 -2.31 -0.48 -1.41
N ALA A 112 -1.19 -0.43 -2.12
CA ALA A 112 0.12 -0.72 -1.55
C ALA A 112 0.34 0.00 -0.20
N GLY A 113 0.89 -0.73 0.78
CA GLY A 113 1.12 -0.22 2.12
C GLY A 113 -0.06 -0.37 3.08
N GLN A 114 -1.24 -0.80 2.65
CA GLN A 114 -2.46 -0.75 3.48
C GLN A 114 -3.03 -2.14 3.76
N TRP A 115 -3.49 -2.33 5.00
CA TRP A 115 -4.33 -3.46 5.40
C TRP A 115 -5.81 -3.07 5.43
N ALA A 116 -6.15 -1.91 6.00
CA ALA A 116 -7.52 -1.39 6.05
C ALA A 116 -7.55 0.11 6.31
N ARG A 117 -8.27 0.88 5.46
CA ARG A 117 -8.45 2.33 5.64
C ARG A 117 -9.12 2.68 6.99
N SER A 118 -10.11 1.90 7.40
CA SER A 118 -10.82 2.10 8.65
C SER A 118 -9.92 1.94 9.88
N LEU A 119 -8.96 1.00 9.87
CA LEU A 119 -8.01 0.84 10.97
C LEU A 119 -6.99 1.98 10.99
N ILE A 120 -6.58 2.49 9.82
CA ILE A 120 -5.69 3.67 9.73
C ILE A 120 -6.35 4.89 10.38
N ILE A 121 -7.64 5.10 10.10
CA ILE A 121 -8.40 6.27 10.57
C ILE A 121 -8.79 6.13 12.04
N ASN A 122 -9.26 4.96 12.47
CA ASN A 122 -9.86 4.80 13.80
C ASN A 122 -8.92 4.25 14.87
N ASN A 123 -7.83 3.58 14.48
CA ASN A 123 -6.88 2.98 15.42
C ASN A 123 -5.49 3.62 15.29
N SER A 124 -4.68 3.21 14.32
CA SER A 124 -3.37 3.79 14.05
C SER A 124 -2.81 3.32 12.72
N LEU A 125 -1.74 3.99 12.28
CA LEU A 125 -0.91 3.57 11.15
C LEU A 125 -0.42 2.13 11.33
N ASP A 126 0.01 1.73 12.52
CA ASP A 126 0.55 0.38 12.73
C ASP A 126 -0.49 -0.72 12.62
N HIS A 127 -1.74 -0.45 12.98
CA HIS A 127 -2.83 -1.43 12.83
C HIS A 127 -3.33 -1.51 11.39
N GLY A 128 -3.39 -0.37 10.70
CA GLY A 128 -4.02 -0.27 9.39
C GLY A 128 -3.08 -0.33 8.20
N THR A 129 -1.76 -0.23 8.41
CA THR A 129 -0.74 -0.22 7.35
C THR A 129 0.27 -1.37 7.49
N GLN A 130 1.06 -1.53 6.44
CA GLN A 130 2.20 -2.43 6.37
C GLN A 130 3.49 -1.86 7.00
N LEU A 131 3.46 -0.64 7.57
CA LEU A 131 4.67 0.02 8.08
C LEU A 131 5.35 -0.74 9.22
N ALA A 132 4.57 -1.38 10.10
CA ALA A 132 5.14 -2.24 11.15
C ALA A 132 5.94 -3.42 10.57
N TYR A 133 5.43 -4.03 9.49
CA TYR A 133 6.14 -5.09 8.77
C TYR A 133 7.40 -4.56 8.10
N VAL A 134 7.34 -3.37 7.47
CA VAL A 134 8.53 -2.71 6.88
C VAL A 134 9.64 -2.52 7.92
N ARG A 135 9.30 -1.97 9.10
CA ARG A 135 10.28 -1.74 10.17
C ARG A 135 10.88 -3.05 10.68
N GLN A 136 10.05 -4.07 10.87
CA GLN A 136 10.50 -5.39 11.36
C GLN A 136 11.35 -6.12 10.33
N ALA A 137 10.95 -6.11 9.06
CA ALA A 137 11.70 -6.70 7.95
C ALA A 137 13.11 -6.10 7.85
N ARG A 138 13.23 -4.77 7.94
CA ARG A 138 14.53 -4.09 7.96
C ARG A 138 15.40 -4.55 9.14
N LYS A 139 14.84 -4.61 10.35
CA LYS A 139 15.56 -5.07 11.54
C LYS A 139 16.10 -6.50 11.37
N LEU A 140 15.37 -7.35 10.65
CA LEU A 140 15.71 -8.75 10.40
C LEU A 140 16.54 -8.97 9.13
N GLY A 141 16.88 -7.89 8.41
CA GLY A 141 17.69 -7.94 7.18
C GLY A 141 16.96 -8.56 5.99
N TYR A 142 15.67 -8.29 5.85
CA TYR A 142 14.89 -8.66 4.66
C TYR A 142 14.93 -7.55 3.61
N ASP A 143 15.07 -7.95 2.36
CA ASP A 143 14.60 -7.15 1.24
C ASP A 143 13.06 -7.16 1.24
N LEU A 144 12.46 -6.10 0.73
CA LEU A 144 11.01 -5.87 0.77
C LEU A 144 10.44 -5.72 -0.63
N LEU A 145 9.28 -6.32 -0.86
CA LEU A 145 8.40 -6.03 -1.97
C LEU A 145 6.96 -5.87 -1.48
N ILE A 146 6.30 -4.79 -1.88
CA ILE A 146 4.90 -4.52 -1.56
C ILE A 146 4.12 -4.36 -2.85
N THR A 147 3.10 -5.20 -3.05
CA THR A 147 2.26 -5.15 -4.25
C THR A 147 1.23 -4.03 -4.17
N ASN A 148 0.79 -3.55 -5.34
CA ASN A 148 -0.35 -2.64 -5.48
C ASN A 148 -1.46 -3.31 -6.29
N ALA A 149 -1.87 -4.52 -5.88
CA ALA A 149 -2.70 -5.42 -6.68
C ALA A 149 -4.11 -4.89 -7.00
N ASN A 150 -4.58 -3.82 -6.38
CA ASN A 150 -5.86 -3.19 -6.72
C ASN A 150 -5.68 -1.99 -7.68
N ASP A 151 -4.45 -1.66 -8.07
CA ASP A 151 -4.14 -0.56 -8.98
C ASP A 151 -4.05 -1.03 -10.43
N CYS A 152 -5.21 -1.20 -11.04
CA CYS A 152 -5.41 -1.90 -12.30
C CYS A 152 -5.86 -1.00 -13.47
N THR A 153 -6.08 0.29 -13.21
CA THR A 153 -6.68 1.23 -14.17
C THR A 153 -6.02 2.61 -14.15
N ARG A 154 -6.14 3.36 -15.25
CA ARG A 154 -5.71 4.76 -15.37
C ARG A 154 -6.79 5.59 -16.07
N TYR A 155 -7.02 6.80 -15.58
CA TYR A 155 -7.97 7.73 -16.20
C TYR A 155 -7.27 8.56 -17.28
N TYR A 156 -7.69 8.41 -18.53
CA TYR A 156 -7.21 9.21 -19.66
C TYR A 156 -8.24 9.18 -20.80
N ASN A 157 -8.19 10.19 -21.67
CA ASN A 157 -9.16 10.36 -22.76
C ASN A 157 -10.61 10.35 -22.26
N GLY A 158 -10.86 10.96 -21.10
CA GLY A 158 -12.20 11.12 -20.52
C GLY A 158 -12.82 9.86 -19.91
N LYS A 159 -12.07 8.76 -19.77
CA LYS A 159 -12.58 7.51 -19.18
C LYS A 159 -11.50 6.76 -18.41
N GLU A 160 -11.95 5.81 -17.59
CA GLU A 160 -11.08 4.82 -16.97
C GLU A 160 -10.69 3.75 -18.00
N ASN A 161 -9.41 3.39 -18.03
CA ASN A 161 -8.88 2.38 -18.94
C ASN A 161 -8.07 1.34 -18.15
N PRO A 162 -8.15 0.05 -18.50
CA PRO A 162 -7.33 -0.98 -17.90
C PRO A 162 -5.85 -0.73 -18.18
N ILE A 163 -5.00 -0.97 -17.17
CA ILE A 163 -3.54 -0.97 -17.34
C ILE A 163 -3.16 -2.26 -18.05
N LYS A 164 -2.70 -2.13 -19.30
CA LYS A 164 -2.33 -3.28 -20.14
C LYS A 164 -1.38 -4.21 -19.38
N GLY A 165 -1.70 -5.50 -19.31
CA GLY A 165 -0.82 -6.53 -18.72
C GLY A 165 -0.89 -6.68 -17.19
N VAL A 166 -1.54 -5.75 -16.47
CA VAL A 166 -1.79 -5.82 -15.02
C VAL A 166 -3.18 -5.27 -14.67
N ASN A 167 -4.18 -5.54 -15.52
CA ASN A 167 -5.54 -4.99 -15.40
C ASN A 167 -6.44 -5.74 -14.42
N THR A 168 -5.93 -6.77 -13.74
CA THR A 168 -6.58 -7.44 -12.62
C THR A 168 -5.57 -7.65 -11.49
N SER A 169 -6.05 -7.90 -10.28
CA SER A 169 -5.16 -8.22 -9.15
C SER A 169 -4.31 -9.45 -9.38
N VAL A 170 -4.90 -10.47 -10.03
CA VAL A 170 -4.22 -11.70 -10.45
C VAL A 170 -3.13 -11.39 -11.47
N ASP A 171 -3.45 -10.62 -12.52
CA ASP A 171 -2.46 -10.23 -13.53
C ASP A 171 -1.33 -9.40 -12.92
N HIS A 172 -1.65 -8.47 -12.03
CA HIS A 172 -0.67 -7.67 -11.31
C HIS A 172 0.28 -8.55 -10.48
N THR A 173 -0.22 -9.43 -9.62
CA THR A 173 0.65 -10.28 -8.79
C THR A 173 1.47 -11.25 -9.64
N ASN A 174 0.89 -11.80 -10.71
CA ASN A 174 1.61 -12.66 -11.64
C ASN A 174 2.72 -11.92 -12.41
N TYR A 175 2.45 -10.70 -12.86
CA TYR A 175 3.46 -9.86 -13.50
C TYR A 175 4.62 -9.58 -12.54
N VAL A 176 4.31 -9.18 -11.31
CA VAL A 176 5.32 -8.92 -10.27
C VAL A 176 6.15 -10.16 -10.00
N TRP A 177 5.51 -11.33 -9.85
CA TRP A 177 6.23 -12.56 -9.55
C TRP A 177 7.18 -12.94 -10.69
N LYS A 178 6.64 -12.98 -11.92
CA LYS A 178 7.38 -13.37 -13.11
C LYS A 178 8.54 -12.42 -13.46
N ASN A 179 8.33 -11.11 -13.33
CA ASN A 179 9.26 -10.11 -13.84
C ASN A 179 10.14 -9.46 -12.76
N ILE A 180 9.83 -9.65 -11.47
CA ILE A 180 10.59 -9.07 -10.35
C ILE A 180 11.09 -10.16 -9.41
N VAL A 181 10.19 -10.99 -8.86
CA VAL A 181 10.56 -11.97 -7.82
C VAL A 181 11.42 -13.09 -8.38
N LEU A 182 11.00 -13.77 -9.46
CA LEU A 182 11.80 -14.85 -10.06
C LEU A 182 13.18 -14.35 -10.54
N PRO A 183 13.29 -13.22 -11.27
CA PRO A 183 14.59 -12.72 -11.71
C PRO A 183 15.48 -12.23 -10.56
N ALA A 184 14.90 -11.82 -9.43
CA ALA A 184 15.66 -11.47 -8.24
C ALA A 184 16.36 -12.69 -7.61
N LYS A 185 15.97 -13.93 -7.97
CA LYS A 185 16.52 -15.18 -7.45
C LYS A 185 16.72 -15.16 -5.93
N PRO A 186 15.63 -14.94 -5.16
CA PRO A 186 15.75 -14.92 -3.71
C PRO A 186 16.13 -16.31 -3.17
N GLU A 187 16.98 -16.37 -2.15
CA GLU A 187 17.31 -17.63 -1.46
C GLU A 187 16.17 -18.09 -0.54
N SER A 188 15.41 -17.15 0.02
CA SER A 188 14.25 -17.42 0.88
C SER A 188 13.19 -16.33 0.70
N VAL A 189 11.92 -16.73 0.64
CA VAL A 189 10.78 -15.81 0.53
C VAL A 189 9.78 -16.06 1.66
N ALA A 190 9.41 -14.98 2.34
CA ALA A 190 8.25 -14.94 3.22
C ALA A 190 7.14 -14.12 2.54
N ILE A 191 5.90 -14.59 2.62
CA ILE A 191 4.72 -13.87 2.13
C ILE A 191 3.81 -13.56 3.31
N VAL A 192 3.45 -12.29 3.47
CA VAL A 192 2.37 -11.89 4.38
C VAL A 192 1.24 -11.34 3.54
N ALA A 193 0.11 -12.02 3.60
CA ALA A 193 -1.06 -11.71 2.81
C ALA A 193 -2.30 -11.57 3.70
N HIS A 194 -3.18 -10.64 3.35
CA HIS A 194 -4.43 -10.40 4.07
C HIS A 194 -5.64 -10.55 3.13
N SER A 195 -6.70 -11.23 3.60
CA SER A 195 -7.96 -11.42 2.86
C SER A 195 -7.71 -11.97 1.45
N TYR A 196 -8.19 -11.31 0.39
CA TYR A 196 -7.98 -11.71 -1.00
C TYR A 196 -6.50 -11.86 -1.40
N GLY A 197 -5.57 -11.20 -0.70
CA GLY A 197 -4.15 -11.44 -0.88
C GLY A 197 -3.74 -12.91 -0.66
N GLY A 198 -4.45 -13.63 0.22
CA GLY A 198 -4.27 -15.07 0.41
C GLY A 198 -4.65 -15.87 -0.83
N SER A 199 -5.78 -15.53 -1.47
CA SER A 199 -6.18 -16.13 -2.75
C SER A 199 -5.17 -15.83 -3.86
N LEU A 200 -4.63 -14.60 -3.92
CA LEU A 200 -3.56 -14.26 -4.85
C LEU A 200 -2.29 -15.08 -4.59
N THR A 201 -1.99 -15.36 -3.32
CA THR A 201 -0.86 -16.23 -2.95
C THR A 201 -1.06 -17.66 -3.45
N LEU A 202 -2.28 -18.20 -3.35
CA LEU A 202 -2.59 -19.53 -3.90
C LEU A 202 -2.47 -19.56 -5.43
N ASP A 203 -2.95 -18.53 -6.13
CA ASP A 203 -2.78 -18.42 -7.59
C ASP A 203 -1.29 -18.40 -7.99
N LEU A 204 -0.42 -17.74 -7.21
CA LEU A 204 1.03 -17.80 -7.42
C LEU A 204 1.59 -19.21 -7.24
N VAL A 205 1.16 -19.95 -6.21
CA VAL A 205 1.59 -21.34 -5.97
C VAL A 205 1.20 -22.25 -7.12
N GLU A 206 -0.02 -22.10 -7.65
CA GLU A 206 -0.52 -22.89 -8.78
C GLU A 206 0.24 -22.60 -10.08
N ARG A 207 0.61 -21.34 -10.32
CA ARG A 207 1.25 -20.89 -11.57
C ARG A 207 2.76 -21.05 -11.59
N PHE A 208 3.40 -20.98 -10.44
CA PHE A 208 4.85 -21.08 -10.30
C PHE A 208 5.25 -22.25 -9.39
N PRO A 209 4.74 -23.48 -9.62
CA PRO A 209 4.86 -24.58 -8.67
C PRO A 209 6.32 -24.94 -8.38
N ASP A 210 7.21 -24.83 -9.37
CA ASP A 210 8.63 -25.16 -9.20
C ASP A 210 9.31 -24.21 -8.21
N PHE A 211 8.92 -22.93 -8.19
CA PHE A 211 9.44 -21.97 -7.22
C PHE A 211 9.05 -22.31 -5.78
N PHE A 212 7.83 -22.80 -5.57
CA PHE A 212 7.29 -23.08 -4.23
C PHE A 212 7.58 -24.51 -3.74
N LYS A 213 8.01 -25.41 -4.63
CA LYS A 213 8.41 -26.79 -4.27
C LYS A 213 9.85 -26.89 -3.81
N GLU A 214 10.74 -25.99 -4.25
CA GLU A 214 12.17 -26.02 -3.96
C GLU A 214 12.59 -25.20 -2.72
N SER A 215 11.64 -24.54 -2.05
CA SER A 215 11.86 -23.75 -0.82
C SER A 215 11.76 -24.55 0.47
#